data_AF-A0A9D1SXE7-F1
#
_entry.id   AF-A0A9D1SXE7-F1
#
_cell.length_a   1.000
_cell.length_b   1.000
_cell.length_c   1.000
_cell.angle_alpha   90.00
_cell.angle_beta   90.00
_cell.angle_gamma   90.00
#
_symmetry.space_group_name_H-M   'P 1'
#
loop_
_entity.id
_entity.type
_entity.pdbx_description
1 polymer ?
#
loop_
_entity_poly.entity_id
_entity_poly.type
_entity_poly.pdbx_seq_one_letter_code
_entity_poly.pdbx_strand_id
1 'polypeptide(L)'
;FSRFLGGQLIEGVLFGAINYLVYLAFGIPYAALAGVIMGIANMIPIVGSYVGGAAAFLLIFTVSPEKALIFVLIVIVLQQIEQFTLYPVVVGRYVGLSAFSITVAVALGGGLFGFWGLLLGVPVASFLQTLSAALRARKEMKEKNVYKVDPNV
;
A
#
# COMPACT_ATOMS: atom_id res chain seq x y z
N PHE A 1 -11.32 -3.46 7.54
CA PHE A 1 -11.44 -2.79 6.23
C PHE A 1 -11.25 -1.28 6.32
N SER A 2 -11.96 -0.55 7.19
CA SER A 2 -11.80 0.91 7.37
C SER A 2 -10.35 1.35 7.60
N ARG A 3 -9.60 0.62 8.45
CA ARG A 3 -8.17 0.88 8.69
C ARG A 3 -7.31 0.75 7.43
N PHE A 4 -7.60 -0.22 6.56
CA PHE A 4 -6.88 -0.40 5.29
C PHE A 4 -7.12 0.79 4.36
N LEU A 5 -8.37 1.21 4.18
CA LEU A 5 -8.69 2.39 3.37
C LEU A 5 -8.02 3.65 3.92
N GLY A 6 -8.02 3.86 5.24
CA GLY A 6 -7.32 4.96 5.87
C GLY A 6 -5.81 4.92 5.62
N GLY A 7 -5.19 3.73 5.70
CA GLY A 7 -3.79 3.53 5.36
C GLY A 7 -3.49 3.85 3.90
N GLN A 8 -4.34 3.40 2.96
CA GLN A 8 -4.17 3.65 1.53
C GLN A 8 -4.32 5.14 1.17
N LEU A 9 -5.24 5.85 1.83
CA LEU A 9 -5.40 7.30 1.64
C LEU A 9 -4.15 8.07 2.09
N ILE A 10 -3.64 7.74 3.26
CA ILE A 10 -2.43 8.39 3.80
C ILE A 10 -1.21 8.03 2.95
N GLU A 11 -1.10 6.78 2.52
CA GLU A 11 -0.06 6.32 1.61
C GLU A 11 -0.10 7.11 0.29
N GLY A 12 -1.27 7.21 -0.36
CA GLY A 12 -1.40 7.94 -1.63
C GLY A 12 -1.07 9.44 -1.49
N VAL A 13 -1.44 10.08 -0.38
CA VAL A 13 -1.06 11.48 -0.09
C VAL A 13 0.45 11.60 0.08
N LEU A 14 1.09 10.71 0.84
CA LEU A 14 2.54 10.71 1.04
C LEU A 14 3.28 10.46 -0.27
N PHE A 15 2.85 9.46 -1.03
CA PHE A 15 3.47 9.12 -2.31
C PHE A 15 3.32 10.27 -3.31
N GLY A 16 2.14 10.87 -3.42
CA GLY A 16 1.91 12.04 -4.28
C GLY A 16 2.76 13.24 -3.88
N ALA A 17 2.91 13.51 -2.57
CA ALA A 17 3.76 14.58 -2.07
C ALA A 17 5.25 14.33 -2.35
N ILE A 18 5.74 13.11 -2.13
CA ILE A 18 7.13 12.72 -2.46
C ILE A 18 7.39 12.90 -3.95
N ASN A 19 6.48 12.40 -4.79
CA ASN A 19 6.57 12.54 -6.24
C ASN A 19 6.61 14.01 -6.65
N TYR A 20 5.70 14.84 -6.12
CA TYR A 20 5.69 16.29 -6.37
C TYR A 20 7.04 16.94 -6.04
N LEU A 21 7.60 16.68 -4.86
CA LEU A 21 8.87 17.28 -4.43
C LEU A 21 10.04 16.84 -5.32
N VAL A 22 10.08 15.56 -5.71
CA VAL A 22 11.09 15.04 -6.63
C VAL A 22 10.92 15.67 -8.01
N TYR A 23 9.72 15.71 -8.56
CA TYR A 23 9.45 16.33 -9.86
C TYR A 23 9.82 17.82 -9.88
N LEU A 24 9.54 18.53 -8.78
CA LEU A 24 9.94 19.93 -8.62
C LEU A 24 11.47 20.08 -8.63
N ALA A 25 12.20 19.22 -7.90
CA ALA A 25 13.65 19.25 -7.84
C ALA A 25 14.32 18.98 -9.21
N PHE A 26 13.73 18.12 -10.04
CA PHE A 26 14.23 17.82 -11.39
C PHE A 26 13.68 18.77 -12.48
N GLY A 27 12.85 19.76 -12.09
CA GLY A 27 12.24 20.72 -13.02
C GLY A 27 11.35 20.04 -14.06
N ILE A 28 10.58 19.04 -13.65
CA ILE A 28 9.59 18.36 -14.50
C ILE A 28 8.38 19.29 -14.67
N PRO A 29 7.90 19.55 -15.91
CA PRO A 29 6.72 20.37 -16.12
C PRO A 29 5.50 19.70 -15.50
N TYR A 30 4.56 20.50 -14.99
CA TYR A 30 3.35 20.02 -14.32
C TYR A 30 3.61 19.12 -13.09
N ALA A 31 4.74 19.30 -12.39
CA ALA A 31 5.12 18.53 -11.21
C ALA A 31 3.98 18.31 -10.19
N ALA A 32 3.20 19.36 -9.88
CA ALA A 32 2.08 19.28 -8.94
C ALA A 32 0.96 18.37 -9.45
N LEU A 33 0.55 18.56 -10.71
CA LEU A 33 -0.51 17.75 -11.32
C LEU A 33 -0.07 16.29 -11.48
N ALA A 34 1.16 16.05 -11.94
CA ALA A 34 1.73 14.71 -12.03
C ALA A 34 1.81 14.02 -10.66
N GLY A 35 2.26 14.73 -9.61
CA GLY A 35 2.28 14.20 -8.24
C GLY A 35 0.89 13.83 -7.72
N VAL A 36 -0.13 14.66 -7.98
CA VAL A 36 -1.52 14.35 -7.61
C VAL A 36 -2.06 13.15 -8.38
N ILE A 37 -1.81 13.06 -9.69
CA ILE A 37 -2.20 11.90 -10.51
C ILE A 37 -1.58 10.63 -9.93
N MET A 38 -0.28 10.64 -9.63
CA MET A 38 0.44 9.51 -9.05
C MET A 38 -0.15 9.10 -7.69
N GLY A 39 -0.39 10.07 -6.79
CA GLY A 39 -0.94 9.80 -5.47
C GLY A 39 -2.36 9.23 -5.49
N ILE A 40 -3.25 9.79 -6.32
CA ILE A 40 -4.63 9.28 -6.48
C ILE A 40 -4.60 7.89 -7.11
N ALA A 41 -3.80 7.71 -8.17
CA ALA A 41 -3.76 6.43 -8.84
C ALA A 41 -3.19 5.34 -7.93
N ASN A 42 -2.26 5.65 -7.02
CA ASN A 42 -1.73 4.68 -6.06
C ASN A 42 -2.74 4.17 -5.03
N MET A 43 -3.98 4.66 -5.03
CA MET A 43 -5.06 4.02 -4.28
C MET A 43 -5.33 2.58 -4.73
N ILE A 44 -4.99 2.24 -5.97
CA ILE A 44 -4.99 0.86 -6.46
C ILE A 44 -3.54 0.36 -6.41
N PRO A 45 -3.20 -0.57 -5.48
CA PRO A 45 -1.83 -1.03 -5.28
C PRO A 45 -1.21 -1.56 -6.58
N ILE A 46 0.04 -1.19 -6.83
CA ILE A 46 0.86 -1.57 -8.00
C ILE A 46 0.30 -1.02 -9.32
N VAL A 47 -0.90 -1.44 -9.71
CA VAL A 47 -1.51 -1.15 -11.02
C VAL A 47 -1.77 0.34 -11.21
N GLY A 48 -2.36 1.00 -10.21
CA GLY A 48 -2.76 2.38 -10.36
C GLY A 48 -1.57 3.31 -10.54
N SER A 49 -0.46 3.00 -9.89
CA SER A 49 0.82 3.68 -10.05
C SER A 49 1.38 3.65 -11.49
N TYR A 50 1.23 2.52 -12.20
CA TYR A 50 1.60 2.44 -13.62
C TYR A 50 0.63 3.18 -14.54
N VAL A 51 -0.68 3.11 -14.26
CA VAL A 51 -1.70 3.83 -15.04
C VAL A 51 -1.57 5.35 -14.86
N GLY A 52 -1.41 5.81 -13.63
CA GLY A 52 -1.14 7.21 -13.29
C GLY A 52 0.17 7.69 -13.89
N GLY A 53 1.22 6.86 -13.84
CA GLY A 53 2.50 7.15 -14.47
C GLY A 53 2.39 7.30 -15.99
N ALA A 54 1.62 6.45 -16.67
CA ALA A 54 1.36 6.58 -18.10
C ALA A 54 0.60 7.87 -18.44
N ALA A 55 -0.44 8.22 -17.67
CA ALA A 55 -1.18 9.45 -17.87
C ALA A 55 -0.31 10.70 -17.65
N ALA A 56 0.48 10.72 -16.58
CA ALA A 56 1.42 11.81 -16.28
C ALA A 56 2.54 11.90 -17.32
N PHE A 57 3.06 10.77 -17.81
CA PHE A 57 4.05 10.72 -18.88
C PHE A 57 3.52 11.36 -20.16
N LEU A 58 2.32 10.98 -20.62
CA LEU A 58 1.71 11.55 -21.81
C LEU A 58 1.55 13.06 -21.68
N LEU A 59 1.12 13.52 -20.50
CA LEU A 59 0.97 14.94 -20.21
C LEU A 59 2.32 15.69 -20.30
N ILE A 60 3.38 15.16 -19.71
CA ILE A 60 4.72 15.78 -19.74
C ILE A 60 5.32 15.73 -21.15
N PHE A 61 5.12 14.63 -21.87
CA PHE A 61 5.67 14.40 -23.21
C PHE A 61 5.18 15.42 -24.24
N THR A 62 3.93 15.90 -24.11
CA THR A 62 3.38 16.92 -25.01
C THR A 62 4.10 18.27 -24.92
N VAL A 63 4.76 18.56 -23.79
CA VAL A 63 5.46 19.84 -23.56
C VAL A 63 6.97 19.68 -23.66
N SER A 64 7.53 18.61 -23.10
CA SER A 64 8.98 18.36 -23.11
C SER A 64 9.26 16.86 -23.16
N PRO A 65 9.51 16.30 -24.35
CA PRO A 65 9.87 14.89 -24.52
C PRO A 65 11.12 14.47 -23.74
N GLU A 66 12.12 15.35 -23.65
CA GLU A 66 13.34 15.12 -22.87
C GLU A 66 13.03 14.96 -21.37
N LYS A 67 12.19 15.82 -20.80
CA LYS A 67 11.77 15.73 -19.40
C LYS A 67 10.85 14.54 -19.16
N ALA A 68 10.09 14.11 -20.17
CA ALA A 68 9.26 12.93 -20.09
C ALA A 68 10.10 11.64 -19.93
N LEU A 69 11.24 11.54 -20.62
CA LEU A 69 12.15 10.41 -20.45
C LEU A 69 12.80 10.40 -19.05
N ILE A 70 13.22 11.58 -18.56
CA ILE A 70 13.72 11.71 -17.18
C ILE A 70 12.64 11.34 -16.16
N PHE A 71 11.40 11.76 -16.39
CA PHE A 71 10.24 11.41 -15.57
C PHE A 71 10.05 9.89 -15.48
N VAL A 72 10.17 9.15 -16.59
CA VAL A 72 10.07 7.68 -16.56
C VAL A 72 11.13 7.07 -15.66
N LEU A 73 12.38 7.54 -15.72
CA LEU A 73 13.45 7.06 -14.84
C LEU A 73 13.15 7.36 -13.37
N ILE A 74 12.65 8.57 -13.07
CA ILE A 74 12.23 8.94 -11.72
C ILE A 74 11.11 8.03 -11.22
N VAL A 75 10.08 7.80 -12.03
CA VAL A 75 8.96 6.92 -11.68
C VAL A 75 9.47 5.52 -11.39
N ILE A 76 10.33 4.95 -12.24
CA ILE A 76 10.88 3.60 -12.00
C ILE A 76 11.55 3.52 -10.62
N VAL A 77 12.41 4.49 -10.28
CA VAL A 77 13.11 4.52 -8.99
C VAL A 77 12.14 4.71 -7.81
N LEU A 78 11.22 5.67 -7.91
CA LEU A 78 10.25 5.93 -6.84
C LEU A 78 9.29 4.77 -6.65
N GLN A 79 8.91 4.06 -7.71
CA GLN A 79 8.08 2.86 -7.64
C GLN A 79 8.78 1.74 -6.87
N GLN A 80 10.08 1.53 -7.06
CA GLN A 80 10.80 0.52 -6.27
C GLN A 80 10.79 0.88 -4.78
N ILE A 81 11.05 2.15 -4.45
CA ILE A 81 11.06 2.63 -3.06
C ILE A 81 9.68 2.47 -2.42
N GLU A 82 8.63 2.82 -3.16
CA GLU A 82 7.24 2.69 -2.71
C GLU A 82 6.89 1.23 -2.41
N GLN A 83 7.14 0.32 -3.36
CA GLN A 83 6.71 -1.07 -3.27
C GLN A 83 7.44 -1.84 -2.17
N PHE A 84 8.74 -1.57 -1.97
CA PHE A 84 9.55 -2.25 -0.97
C PHE A 84 9.51 -1.59 0.42
N THR A 85 9.22 -0.30 0.50
CA THR A 85 9.33 0.46 1.77
C THR A 85 8.05 1.19 2.12
N LEU A 86 7.61 2.15 1.31
CA LEU A 86 6.53 3.06 1.70
C LEU A 86 5.22 2.30 1.94
N TYR A 87 4.82 1.46 1.00
CA TYR A 87 3.57 0.72 1.06
C TYR A 87 3.50 -0.25 2.25
N PRO A 88 4.47 -1.17 2.45
CA PRO A 88 4.43 -2.10 3.58
C PRO A 88 4.53 -1.41 4.95
N VAL A 89 5.30 -0.32 5.05
CA VAL A 89 5.50 0.40 6.32
C VAL A 89 4.28 1.25 6.68
N VAL A 90 3.73 1.99 5.72
CA VAL A 90 2.58 2.86 5.97
C VAL A 90 1.35 2.01 6.21
N VAL A 91 0.96 1.18 5.25
CA VAL A 91 -0.28 0.38 5.35
C VAL A 91 -0.21 -0.59 6.53
N GLY A 92 0.97 -1.18 6.80
CA GLY A 92 1.21 -2.09 7.93
C GLY A 92 0.86 -1.51 9.29
N ARG A 93 1.23 -0.24 9.52
CA ARG A 93 0.89 0.47 10.77
C ARG A 93 -0.62 0.61 10.96
N TYR A 94 -1.37 0.81 9.88
CA TYR A 94 -2.83 0.94 9.97
C TYR A 94 -3.54 -0.41 10.14
N VAL A 95 -3.09 -1.45 9.43
CA VAL A 95 -3.77 -2.76 9.44
C VAL A 95 -3.23 -3.74 10.48
N GLY A 96 -2.16 -3.40 11.20
CA GLY A 96 -1.55 -4.24 12.24
C GLY A 96 -0.73 -5.42 11.69
N LEU A 97 -0.37 -5.37 10.41
CA LEU A 97 0.44 -6.39 9.75
C LEU A 97 1.91 -5.97 9.72
N SER A 98 2.81 -6.95 9.80
CA SER A 98 4.22 -6.72 9.52
C SER A 98 4.41 -6.36 8.03
N ALA A 99 5.44 -5.57 7.73
CA ALA A 99 5.80 -5.24 6.35
C ALA A 99 5.96 -6.49 5.47
N PHE A 100 6.64 -7.52 6.00
CA PHE A 100 6.79 -8.81 5.32
C PHE A 100 5.45 -9.47 5.01
N SER A 101 4.52 -9.52 5.97
CA SER A 101 3.19 -10.10 5.75
C SER A 101 2.40 -9.36 4.68
N ILE A 102 2.58 -8.04 4.56
CA ILE A 102 1.95 -7.25 3.50
C ILE A 102 2.52 -7.62 2.14
N THR A 103 3.84 -7.61 1.99
CA THR A 103 4.50 -7.95 0.72
C THR A 103 4.11 -9.37 0.28
N VAL A 104 4.08 -10.33 1.20
CA VAL A 104 3.63 -11.70 0.92
C VAL A 104 2.15 -11.74 0.53
N ALA A 105 1.28 -11.02 1.23
CA ALA A 105 -0.15 -10.98 0.92
C ALA A 105 -0.43 -10.40 -0.48
N VAL A 106 0.30 -9.36 -0.87
CA VAL A 106 0.20 -8.76 -2.21
C VAL A 106 0.79 -9.68 -3.26
N ALA A 107 1.96 -10.27 -3.02
CA ALA A 107 2.61 -11.17 -3.98
C ALA A 107 1.80 -12.45 -4.23
N LEU A 108 1.35 -13.11 -3.17
CA LEU A 108 0.53 -14.33 -3.27
C LEU A 108 -0.88 -14.00 -3.78
N GLY A 109 -1.49 -12.94 -3.27
CA GLY A 109 -2.80 -12.48 -3.74
C GLY A 109 -2.76 -12.20 -5.24
N GLY A 110 -1.84 -11.33 -5.67
CA GLY A 110 -1.65 -10.98 -7.08
C GLY A 110 -1.33 -12.18 -7.96
N GLY A 111 -0.48 -13.10 -7.49
CA GLY A 111 -0.13 -14.31 -8.25
C GLY A 111 -1.28 -15.30 -8.42
N LEU A 112 -2.14 -15.46 -7.41
CA LEU A 112 -3.21 -16.45 -7.41
C LEU A 112 -4.53 -15.94 -8.00
N PHE A 113 -4.86 -14.66 -7.75
CA PHE A 113 -6.16 -14.07 -8.09
C PHE A 113 -6.04 -12.83 -8.99
N GLY A 114 -4.84 -12.55 -9.51
CA GLY A 114 -4.58 -11.42 -10.40
C GLY A 114 -4.93 -10.08 -9.75
N PHE A 115 -5.61 -9.22 -10.51
CA PHE A 115 -6.03 -7.89 -10.07
C PHE A 115 -6.81 -7.91 -8.73
N TRP A 116 -7.75 -8.85 -8.58
CA TRP A 116 -8.56 -8.96 -7.37
C TRP A 116 -7.72 -9.32 -6.15
N GLY A 117 -6.67 -10.12 -6.35
CA GLY A 117 -5.75 -10.49 -5.29
C GLY A 117 -4.83 -9.36 -4.85
N LEU A 118 -4.44 -8.46 -5.76
CA LEU A 118 -3.70 -7.24 -5.40
C LEU A 118 -4.55 -6.30 -4.53
N LEU A 119 -5.83 -6.14 -4.89
CA LEU A 119 -6.75 -5.26 -4.17
C LEU A 119 -7.16 -5.82 -2.80
N LEU A 120 -7.43 -7.13 -2.73
CA LEU A 120 -8.02 -7.77 -1.55
C LEU A 120 -7.00 -8.52 -0.68
N GLY A 121 -5.79 -8.77 -1.16
CA GLY A 121 -4.78 -9.57 -0.45
C GLY A 121 -4.49 -9.05 0.97
N VAL A 122 -4.20 -7.75 1.09
CA VAL A 122 -3.91 -7.11 2.40
C VAL A 122 -5.16 -7.06 3.31
N PRO A 123 -6.35 -6.63 2.84
CA PRO A 123 -7.58 -6.72 3.62
C PRO A 123 -7.89 -8.13 4.15
N VAL A 124 -7.74 -9.15 3.31
CA VAL A 124 -8.00 -10.56 3.68
C VAL A 124 -6.97 -11.03 4.69
N ALA A 125 -5.68 -10.74 4.49
CA ALA A 125 -4.63 -11.09 5.45
C ALA A 125 -4.86 -10.45 6.83
N SER A 126 -5.25 -9.17 6.86
CA SER A 126 -5.58 -8.46 8.10
C SER A 126 -6.80 -9.06 8.81
N PHE A 127 -7.82 -9.46 8.04
CA PHE A 127 -8.99 -10.15 8.58
C PHE A 127 -8.63 -11.50 9.20
N LEU A 128 -7.85 -12.32 8.50
CA LEU A 128 -7.42 -13.63 8.98
C LEU A 128 -6.57 -13.52 10.25
N GLN A 129 -5.65 -12.54 10.31
CA GLN A 129 -4.86 -12.28 11.51
C GLN A 129 -5.76 -11.93 12.71
N THR A 130 -6.70 -11.01 12.52
CA THR A 130 -7.63 -10.58 13.56
C THR A 130 -8.50 -11.74 14.05
N LEU A 131 -9.02 -12.56 13.13
CA LEU A 131 -9.80 -13.75 13.47
C LEU A 131 -8.98 -14.76 14.28
N SER A 132 -7.73 -15.02 13.86
CA SER A 132 -6.84 -15.95 14.57
C SER A 132 -6.54 -15.47 16.00
N ALA A 133 -6.33 -14.17 16.20
CA ALA A 133 -6.11 -13.58 17.51
C ALA A 133 -7.36 -13.70 18.39
N ALA A 134 -8.56 -13.46 17.85
CA ALA A 134 -9.82 -13.59 18.57
C ALA A 134 -10.07 -15.04 19.04
N LEU A 135 -9.77 -16.04 18.19
CA LEU A 135 -9.92 -17.45 18.54
C LEU A 135 -8.94 -17.87 19.65
N ARG A 136 -7.69 -17.40 19.61
CA ARG A 136 -6.69 -17.66 20.67
C ARG A 136 -7.12 -17.05 22.00
N ALA A 137 -7.54 -15.79 21.99
CA ALA A 137 -8.04 -15.11 23.20
C ALA A 137 -9.24 -15.85 23.81
N ARG A 138 -10.17 -16.35 22.98
CA ARG A 138 -11.32 -17.14 23.48
C ARG A 138 -10.90 -18.46 24.13
N LYS A 139 -9.86 -19.12 23.61
CA LYS A 139 -9.32 -20.37 24.18
C LYS A 139 -8.67 -20.11 25.54
N GLU A 140 -7.83 -19.09 25.65
CA GLU A 140 -7.17 -18.70 26.91
C GLU A 140 -8.17 -18.30 27.99
N MET A 141 -9.25 -17.59 27.61
CA MET A 141 -10.32 -17.22 28.54
C MET A 141 -11.10 -18.44 29.04
N LYS A 142 -11.35 -19.45 28.19
CA LYS A 142 -11.97 -20.71 28.63
C LYS A 142 -11.07 -21.47 29.60
N GLU A 143 -9.78 -21.59 29.31
CA GLU A 143 -8.80 -22.28 30.18
C GLU A 143 -8.71 -21.60 31.56
N LYS A 144 -8.62 -20.27 31.61
CA LYS A 144 -8.59 -19.49 32.87
C LYS A 144 -9.90 -19.59 33.66
N ASN A 145 -11.05 -19.67 33.00
CA ASN A 145 -12.34 -19.78 33.68
C ASN A 145 -12.58 -21.20 34.23
N VAL A 146 -12.09 -22.24 33.55
CA VAL A 146 -12.09 -23.62 34.08
C VAL A 146 -11.23 -23.69 35.35
N TYR A 147 -10.03 -23.09 35.35
CA TYR A 147 -9.16 -23.04 36.53
C TYR A 147 -9.73 -22.21 37.71
N LYS A 148 -10.63 -21.25 37.45
CA LYS A 148 -11.33 -20.48 38.49
C LYS A 148 -12.57 -21.17 39.05
N VAL A 149 -13.18 -22.07 38.28
CA VAL A 149 -14.39 -22.81 38.70
C VAL A 149 -14.02 -24.06 39.52
N ASP A 150 -12.77 -24.52 39.43
CA ASP A 150 -12.25 -25.67 40.20
C ASP A 150 -11.16 -25.30 41.24
N PRO A 151 -11.44 -24.41 42.23
CA PRO A 151 -10.48 -24.13 43.31
C PRO A 151 -10.56 -25.12 44.48
N ASN A 152 -11.45 -26.13 44.44
CA ASN A 152 -11.75 -27.04 45.56
C ASN A 152 -11.74 -28.54 45.16
N VAL A 153 -10.78 -28.95 44.34
CA VAL A 153 -10.09 -30.23 44.54
C VAL A 153 -8.83 -29.97 45.34
#